data_AF-A0A4Y2HZA9-F1
#
_entry.id   AF-A0A4Y2HZA9-F1
#
_cell.length_a   1.000
_cell.length_b   1.000
_cell.length_c   1.000
_cell.angle_alpha   90.00
_cell.angle_beta   90.00
_cell.angle_gamma   90.00
#
_symmetry.space_group_name_H-M   'P 1'
#
loop_
_entity.id
_entity.type
_entity.pdbx_description
1 polymer ?
#
loop_
_entity_poly.entity_id
_entity_poly.type
_entity_poly.pdbx_seq_one_letter_code
_entity_poly.pdbx_strand_id
1 'polypeptide(L)'
;MIAELNVLKVKSDRLEITHASILELLPEKEFEVEDFRDKAIRIETKARRIINYQQHNVSTILHSTHRDSAIINSAENATIAKRRVKLPKLELRKFDGDVKEWLYFWSQFEKIHNDSSIEDSDKFQYLLQSTVEGSRAREVIEIFPPTGDNYPKAIDCLKTRFGRHDLQVEVYVRKLLKLFLKNAN
;
A
#
# COMPACT_ATOMS: atom_id res chain seq x y z
N MET A 1 -29.28 -34.32 20.29
CA MET A 1 -29.13 -33.92 21.71
C MET A 1 -28.00 -34.64 22.46
N ILE A 2 -28.11 -35.90 22.90
CA ILE A 2 -27.05 -36.53 23.75
C ILE A 2 -25.71 -36.68 22.99
N ALA A 3 -25.75 -37.08 21.72
CA ALA A 3 -24.56 -37.20 20.89
C ALA A 3 -23.86 -35.84 20.65
N GLU A 4 -24.62 -34.77 20.46
CA GLU A 4 -24.09 -33.41 20.26
C GLU A 4 -23.48 -32.85 21.55
N LEU A 5 -24.08 -33.15 22.71
CA LEU A 5 -23.55 -32.77 24.01
C LEU A 5 -22.21 -33.47 24.29
N ASN A 6 -22.08 -34.74 23.92
CA ASN A 6 -20.82 -35.48 24.02
C ASN A 6 -19.75 -34.91 23.09
N VAL A 7 -20.11 -34.53 21.86
CA VAL A 7 -19.18 -33.89 20.91
C VAL A 7 -18.71 -32.53 21.44
N LEU A 8 -19.60 -31.74 22.04
CA LEU A 8 -19.24 -30.47 22.66
C LEU A 8 -18.30 -30.64 23.85
N LYS A 9 -18.54 -31.65 24.70
CA LYS A 9 -17.67 -31.96 25.84
C LYS A 9 -16.26 -32.33 25.37
N VAL A 10 -16.15 -33.23 24.39
CA VAL A 10 -14.86 -33.60 23.80
C VAL A 10 -14.15 -32.39 23.18
N LYS A 11 -14.88 -31.46 22.55
CA LYS A 11 -14.29 -30.22 22.02
C LYS A 11 -13.80 -29.29 23.13
N SER A 12 -14.53 -29.19 24.23
CA SER A 12 -14.13 -28.41 25.42
C SER A 12 -12.83 -28.96 26.02
N ASP A 13 -12.78 -30.27 26.24
CA ASP A 13 -11.61 -30.94 26.81
C ASP A 13 -10.38 -30.76 25.91
N ARG A 14 -10.55 -30.89 24.58
CA ARG A 14 -9.47 -30.62 23.62
C ARG A 14 -9.02 -29.16 23.65
N LEU A 15 -9.95 -28.22 23.83
CA LEU A 15 -9.63 -26.80 23.87
C LEU A 15 -8.80 -26.46 25.12
N GLU A 16 -9.15 -27.01 26.27
CA GLU A 16 -8.39 -26.85 27.52
C GLU A 16 -6.98 -27.42 27.39
N ILE A 17 -6.84 -28.60 26.79
CA ILE A 17 -5.52 -29.21 26.54
C ILE A 17 -4.70 -28.32 25.60
N THR A 18 -5.29 -27.83 24.50
CA THR A 18 -4.56 -26.94 23.58
C THR A 18 -4.16 -25.63 24.24
N HIS A 19 -5.01 -25.07 25.11
CA HIS A 19 -4.71 -23.85 25.84
C HIS A 19 -3.53 -24.04 26.80
N ALA A 20 -3.51 -25.15 27.54
CA ALA A 20 -2.40 -25.50 28.43
C ALA A 20 -1.07 -25.65 27.66
N SER A 21 -1.08 -26.35 26.53
CA SER A 21 0.13 -26.50 25.69
C SER A 21 0.60 -25.17 25.08
N ILE A 22 -0.31 -24.24 24.75
CA ILE A 22 0.08 -22.91 24.25
C ILE A 22 0.78 -22.11 25.35
N LEU A 23 0.28 -22.14 26.58
CA LEU A 23 0.88 -21.42 27.71
C LEU A 23 2.28 -21.96 28.05
N GLU A 24 2.51 -23.27 27.92
CA GLU A 24 3.82 -23.90 28.15
C GLU A 24 4.85 -23.55 27.06
N LEU A 25 4.39 -23.26 25.83
CA LEU A 25 5.23 -22.85 24.70
C LEU A 25 5.54 -21.36 24.68
N LEU A 26 4.80 -20.55 25.44
CA LEU A 26 5.07 -19.13 25.61
C LEU A 26 6.00 -18.97 26.82
N PRO A 27 7.29 -18.58 26.63
CA PRO A 27 8.14 -18.29 27.78
C PRO A 27 7.48 -17.21 28.65
N GLU A 28 7.53 -17.36 29.97
CA GLU A 28 7.18 -16.31 30.95
C GLU A 28 8.21 -15.16 30.89
N LYS A 29 8.40 -14.58 29.71
CA LYS A 29 8.96 -13.25 29.60
C LYS A 29 7.80 -12.29 29.73
N GLU A 30 7.73 -11.63 30.88
CA GLU A 30 7.16 -10.30 30.96
C GLU A 30 7.73 -9.50 29.79
N PHE A 31 6.92 -9.33 28.74
CA PHE A 31 7.23 -8.43 27.66
C PHE A 31 7.31 -7.05 28.30
N GLU A 32 8.47 -6.39 28.29
CA GLU A 32 8.64 -5.09 28.96
C GLU A 32 7.65 -4.06 28.39
N VAL A 33 6.50 -3.92 29.04
CA VAL A 33 5.41 -3.00 28.69
C VAL A 33 5.88 -1.54 28.82
N GLU A 34 6.90 -1.29 29.63
CA GLU A 34 7.51 0.01 29.90
C GLU A 34 8.07 0.66 28.62
N ASP A 35 8.84 -0.07 27.79
CA ASP A 35 9.46 0.50 26.58
C ASP A 35 8.42 0.91 25.53
N PHE A 36 7.31 0.17 25.43
CA PHE A 36 6.21 0.51 24.54
C PHE A 36 5.41 1.73 25.01
N ARG A 37 5.19 1.88 26.32
CA ARG A 37 4.55 3.07 26.90
C ARG A 37 5.37 4.31 26.62
N ASP A 38 6.67 4.25 26.87
CA ASP A 38 7.58 5.36 26.61
C ASP A 38 7.63 5.70 25.11
N LYS A 39 7.62 4.69 24.24
CA LYS A 39 7.55 4.90 22.79
C LYS A 39 6.23 5.55 22.37
N ALA A 40 5.11 5.14 22.94
CA ALA A 40 3.80 5.73 22.69
C ALA A 40 3.74 7.20 23.15
N ILE A 41 4.22 7.50 24.36
CA ILE A 41 4.28 8.87 24.92
C ILE A 41 5.14 9.78 24.04
N ARG A 42 6.30 9.29 23.55
CA ARG A 42 7.17 10.04 22.63
C ARG A 42 6.48 10.36 21.30
N ILE A 43 5.75 9.40 20.74
CA ILE A 43 5.00 9.59 19.49
C ILE A 43 3.85 10.59 19.70
N GLU A 44 3.10 10.46 20.78
CA GLU A 44 1.99 11.35 21.12
C GLU A 44 2.45 12.79 21.32
N THR A 45 3.56 12.99 22.03
CA THR A 45 4.15 14.31 22.27
C THR A 45 4.60 14.97 20.97
N LYS A 46 5.18 14.19 20.04
CA LYS A 46 5.56 14.69 18.71
C LYS A 46 4.33 15.07 17.88
N ALA A 47 3.28 14.25 17.88
CA ALA A 47 2.03 14.53 17.17
C ALA A 47 1.36 15.81 17.70
N ARG A 48 1.30 15.99 19.03
CA ARG A 48 0.71 17.16 19.68
C ARG A 48 1.43 18.45 19.31
N ARG A 49 2.77 18.43 19.22
CA ARG A 49 3.58 19.58 18.78
C ARG A 49 3.27 19.98 17.34
N ILE A 50 3.12 19.00 16.44
CA ILE A 50 2.79 19.25 15.02
C ILE A 50 1.40 19.88 14.90
N ILE A 51 0.40 19.34 15.61
CA ILE A 51 -0.97 19.86 15.62
C ILE A 51 -1.00 21.30 16.14
N ASN A 52 -0.33 21.58 17.26
CA ASN A 52 -0.29 22.94 17.83
C ASN A 52 0.40 23.95 16.89
N TYR A 53 1.48 23.53 16.21
CA TYR A 53 2.14 24.38 15.22
C TYR A 53 1.22 24.71 14.03
N GLN A 54 0.43 23.74 13.58
CA GLN A 54 -0.55 23.93 12.51
C GLN A 54 -1.72 24.83 12.95
N GLN A 55 -2.20 24.69 14.19
CA GLN A 55 -3.28 25.53 14.72
C GLN A 55 -2.86 26.99 14.94
N HIS A 56 -1.62 27.24 15.41
CA HIS A 56 -1.10 28.61 15.55
C HIS A 56 -1.01 29.34 14.20
N ASN A 57 -0.66 28.65 13.12
CA ASN A 57 -0.63 29.23 11.78
C ASN A 57 -2.03 29.59 11.23
N VAL A 58 -3.10 28.95 11.73
CA VAL A 58 -4.48 29.26 11.33
C VAL A 58 -5.04 30.45 12.11
N SER A 59 -4.72 30.59 13.40
CA SER A 59 -5.21 31.70 14.23
C SER A 59 -4.66 33.07 13.79
N THR A 60 -3.40 33.13 13.31
CA THR A 60 -2.78 34.37 12.81
C THR A 60 -3.41 34.87 11.51
N ILE A 61 -3.99 33.98 10.68
CA ILE A 61 -4.63 34.36 9.40
C ILE A 61 -6.05 34.93 9.63
N LEU A 62 -6.74 34.50 10.69
CA LEU A 62 -8.12 34.94 10.96
C LEU A 62 -8.19 36.34 11.60
N HIS A 63 -7.21 36.72 12.43
CA HIS A 63 -7.23 38.01 13.13
C HIS A 63 -6.82 39.22 12.28
N SER A 64 -6.28 39.04 11.07
CA SER A 64 -5.80 40.13 10.21
C SER A 64 -6.83 40.66 9.21
N THR A 65 -8.09 40.19 9.22
CA THR A 65 -9.11 40.54 8.20
C THR A 65 -10.24 41.46 8.68
N HIS A 66 -10.13 42.05 9.87
CA HIS A 66 -11.20 42.89 10.45
C HIS A 66 -10.97 44.42 10.42
N ARG A 67 -10.12 44.91 9.52
CA ARG A 67 -10.09 46.34 9.14
C ARG A 67 -10.00 46.42 7.63
N ASP A 68 -11.16 46.51 6.98
CA ASP A 68 -11.47 47.46 5.91
C ASP A 68 -12.80 47.05 5.27
N SER A 69 -13.88 47.50 5.92
CA SER A 69 -15.22 47.47 5.38
C SER A 69 -15.42 48.68 4.47
N ALA A 70 -15.36 48.53 3.16
CA ALA A 70 -16.03 49.42 2.19
C ALA A 70 -15.94 48.88 0.75
N ILE A 71 -17.09 48.38 0.25
CA ILE A 71 -17.57 48.38 -1.16
C ILE A 71 -16.69 47.55 -2.13
N ILE A 72 -17.16 46.47 -2.79
CA ILE A 72 -18.07 46.45 -3.96
C ILE A 72 -18.52 44.98 -4.19
N ASN A 73 -19.81 44.79 -4.47
CA ASN A 73 -20.45 43.54 -4.90
C ASN A 73 -19.81 42.95 -6.16
N SER A 74 -19.51 41.64 -6.21
CA SER A 74 -19.82 40.77 -7.36
C SER A 74 -19.27 39.34 -7.16
N ALA A 75 -20.11 38.37 -7.54
CA ALA A 75 -19.79 37.00 -7.96
C ALA A 75 -19.09 36.07 -6.95
N GLU A 76 -19.92 35.20 -6.40
CA GLU A 76 -19.56 33.87 -5.93
C GLU A 76 -18.64 33.14 -6.93
N ASN A 77 -17.40 32.89 -6.51
CA ASN A 77 -16.68 31.63 -6.76
C ASN A 77 -15.32 31.73 -6.06
N ALA A 78 -15.33 31.59 -4.74
CA ALA A 78 -14.12 31.29 -3.99
C ALA A 78 -13.70 29.85 -4.30
N THR A 79 -13.01 29.66 -5.42
CA THR A 79 -12.23 28.44 -5.66
C THR A 79 -11.23 28.33 -4.52
N ILE A 80 -11.45 27.38 -3.62
CA ILE A 80 -10.45 26.94 -2.64
C ILE A 80 -9.28 26.43 -3.48
N ALA A 81 -8.31 27.30 -3.73
CA ALA A 81 -7.06 26.95 -4.38
C ALA A 81 -6.31 26.04 -3.41
N LYS A 82 -6.60 24.73 -3.47
CA LYS A 82 -5.74 23.69 -2.90
C LYS A 82 -4.34 24.02 -3.41
N ARG A 83 -3.45 24.43 -2.51
CA ARG A 83 -2.05 24.69 -2.81
C ARG A 83 -1.51 23.42 -3.47
N ARG A 84 -1.44 23.42 -4.80
CA ARG A 84 -0.88 22.33 -5.59
C ARG A 84 0.62 22.44 -5.40
N VAL A 85 1.13 21.77 -4.37
CA VAL A 85 2.57 21.48 -4.27
C VAL A 85 2.92 20.76 -5.57
N LYS A 86 3.65 21.44 -6.46
CA LYS A 86 4.18 20.82 -7.67
C LYS A 86 5.30 19.89 -7.23
N LEU A 87 4.92 18.67 -6.85
CA LEU A 87 5.86 17.59 -6.64
C LEU A 87 6.58 17.34 -7.97
N PRO A 88 7.86 16.91 -7.94
CA PRO A 88 8.51 16.36 -9.12
C PRO A 88 7.57 15.34 -9.77
N LYS A 89 7.43 15.38 -11.09
CA LYS A 89 6.63 14.39 -11.80
C LYS A 89 7.21 13.02 -11.46
N LEU A 90 6.44 12.20 -10.75
CA LEU A 90 6.84 10.83 -10.45
C LEU A 90 6.83 10.07 -11.76
N GLU A 91 8.01 9.77 -12.29
CA GLU A 91 8.13 8.91 -13.47
C GLU A 91 7.83 7.48 -13.05
N LEU A 92 6.84 6.88 -13.70
CA LEU A 92 6.60 5.44 -13.57
C LEU A 92 7.87 4.73 -14.03
N ARG A 93 8.53 4.01 -13.12
CA ARG A 93 9.63 3.15 -13.52
C ARG A 93 9.11 2.11 -14.50
N LYS A 94 9.85 1.93 -15.59
CA LYS A 94 9.50 0.94 -16.60
C LYS A 94 9.75 -0.47 -16.08
N PHE A 95 8.81 -1.36 -16.34
CA PHE A 95 8.89 -2.77 -16.00
C PHE A 95 9.40 -3.58 -17.20
N ASP A 96 10.43 -4.40 -16.97
CA ASP A 96 11.09 -5.23 -17.98
C ASP A 96 10.66 -6.71 -17.93
N GLY A 97 9.88 -7.11 -16.93
CA GLY A 97 9.49 -8.49 -16.71
C GLY A 97 10.31 -9.23 -15.64
N ASP A 98 11.16 -8.55 -14.86
CA ASP A 98 11.77 -9.15 -13.67
C ASP A 98 10.73 -9.34 -12.56
N VAL A 99 10.42 -10.60 -12.24
CA VAL A 99 9.45 -10.96 -11.19
C VAL A 99 9.79 -10.32 -9.83
N LYS A 100 11.07 -10.01 -9.55
CA LYS A 100 11.48 -9.31 -8.32
C LYS A 100 10.90 -7.90 -8.22
N GLU A 101 10.77 -7.23 -9.36
CA GLU A 101 10.30 -5.85 -9.47
C GLU A 101 8.78 -5.78 -9.65
N TRP A 102 8.10 -6.92 -9.80
CA TRP A 102 6.65 -6.98 -10.03
C TRP A 102 5.86 -6.24 -8.95
N LEU A 103 6.13 -6.51 -7.66
CA LEU A 103 5.38 -5.87 -6.57
C LEU A 103 5.56 -4.35 -6.58
N TYR A 104 6.76 -3.89 -6.89
CA TYR A 104 7.06 -2.48 -6.99
C TYR A 104 6.36 -1.84 -8.21
N PHE A 105 6.37 -2.51 -9.36
CA PHE A 105 5.63 -2.08 -10.55
C PHE A 105 4.12 -2.02 -10.28
N TRP A 106 3.55 -3.11 -9.77
CA TRP A 106 2.10 -3.21 -9.53
C TRP A 106 1.62 -2.17 -8.53
N SER A 107 2.36 -1.94 -7.43
CA SER A 107 1.97 -0.91 -6.45
C SER A 107 1.88 0.52 -7.01
N GLN A 108 2.64 0.80 -8.08
CA GLN A 108 2.57 2.08 -8.79
C GLN A 108 1.45 2.10 -9.83
N PHE A 109 1.33 1.02 -10.60
CA PHE A 109 0.38 0.92 -11.71
C PHE A 109 -1.06 0.67 -11.25
N GLU A 110 -1.26 0.06 -10.07
CA GLU A 110 -2.57 -0.25 -9.49
C GLU A 110 -3.46 0.99 -9.35
N LYS A 111 -2.86 2.14 -9.04
CA LYS A 111 -3.59 3.41 -8.95
C LYS A 111 -4.21 3.81 -10.28
N ILE A 112 -3.50 3.57 -11.39
CA ILE A 112 -3.98 3.84 -12.75
C ILE A 112 -5.03 2.79 -13.14
N HIS A 113 -4.80 1.53 -12.79
CA HIS A 113 -5.74 0.44 -13.07
C HIS A 113 -7.10 0.68 -12.41
N ASN A 114 -7.10 1.08 -11.14
CA ASN A 114 -8.30 1.28 -10.31
C ASN A 114 -8.96 2.65 -10.53
N ASP A 115 -8.32 3.57 -11.25
CA ASP A 115 -8.91 4.87 -11.54
C ASP A 115 -10.00 4.72 -12.60
N SER A 116 -11.26 4.93 -12.21
CA SER A 116 -12.42 4.87 -13.11
C SER A 116 -12.56 6.12 -13.98
N SER A 117 -11.80 7.19 -13.72
CA SER A 117 -11.79 8.40 -14.55
C SER A 117 -10.92 8.28 -15.80
N ILE A 118 -10.08 7.24 -15.88
CA ILE A 118 -9.22 6.95 -17.02
C ILE A 118 -9.88 5.88 -17.89
N GLU A 119 -10.00 6.15 -19.18
CA GLU A 119 -10.53 5.18 -20.13
C GLU A 119 -9.58 3.99 -20.30
N ASP A 120 -10.11 2.81 -20.58
CA ASP A 120 -9.30 1.60 -20.77
C ASP A 120 -8.30 1.72 -21.95
N SER A 121 -8.64 2.50 -22.98
CA SER A 121 -7.72 2.83 -24.08
C SER A 121 -6.50 3.61 -23.59
N ASP A 122 -6.70 4.64 -22.78
CA ASP A 122 -5.63 5.40 -22.12
C ASP A 122 -4.85 4.53 -21.14
N LYS A 123 -5.51 3.67 -20.36
CA LYS A 123 -4.84 2.72 -19.46
C LYS A 123 -3.94 1.76 -20.24
N PHE A 124 -4.34 1.33 -21.43
CA PHE A 124 -3.49 0.53 -22.31
C PHE A 124 -2.25 1.32 -22.72
N GLN A 125 -2.40 2.59 -23.10
CA GLN A 125 -1.26 3.44 -23.45
C GLN A 125 -0.30 3.63 -22.27
N TYR A 126 -0.83 3.84 -21.06
CA TYR A 126 -0.01 3.88 -19.84
C TYR A 126 0.69 2.54 -19.58
N LEU A 127 0.03 1.40 -19.83
CA LEU A 127 0.61 0.08 -19.69
C LEU A 127 1.80 -0.13 -20.65
N LEU A 128 1.66 0.32 -21.89
CA LEU A 128 2.74 0.33 -22.87
C LEU A 128 3.90 1.23 -22.44
N GLN A 129 3.61 2.44 -21.98
CA GLN A 129 4.64 3.40 -21.55
C GLN A 129 5.39 2.94 -20.29
N SER A 130 4.71 2.21 -19.41
CA SER A 130 5.26 1.67 -18.17
C SER A 130 5.98 0.34 -18.34
N THR A 131 6.18 -0.14 -19.57
CA THR A 131 7.03 -1.31 -19.87
C THR A 131 8.24 -0.93 -20.73
N VAL A 132 9.32 -1.69 -20.58
CA VAL A 132 10.55 -1.50 -21.38
C VAL A 132 10.35 -2.12 -22.76
N GLU A 133 10.61 -1.37 -23.82
CA GLU A 133 10.53 -1.90 -25.19
C GLU A 133 11.44 -3.12 -25.39
N GLY A 134 10.96 -4.14 -26.10
CA GLY A 134 11.69 -5.40 -26.32
C GLY A 134 11.88 -6.29 -25.08
N SER A 135 11.24 -5.94 -23.95
CA SER A 135 11.31 -6.73 -22.73
C SER A 135 10.26 -7.84 -22.67
N ARG A 136 10.41 -8.80 -21.76
CA ARG A 136 9.46 -9.91 -21.60
C ARG A 136 8.07 -9.40 -21.19
N ALA A 137 8.02 -8.32 -20.40
CA ALA A 137 6.76 -7.68 -20.04
C ALA A 137 6.08 -7.08 -21.28
N ARG A 138 6.86 -6.43 -22.14
CA ARG A 138 6.38 -5.80 -23.37
C ARG A 138 5.85 -6.82 -24.38
N GLU A 139 6.59 -7.91 -24.58
CA GLU A 139 6.17 -9.02 -25.45
C GLU A 139 4.78 -9.56 -25.07
N VAL A 140 4.45 -9.61 -23.77
CA VAL A 140 3.15 -10.08 -23.30
C VAL A 140 2.02 -9.12 -23.66
N ILE A 141 2.28 -7.82 -23.56
CA ILE A 141 1.28 -6.78 -23.82
C ILE A 141 1.04 -6.62 -25.32
N GLU A 142 2.10 -6.66 -26.12
CA GLU A 142 2.04 -6.43 -27.58
C GLU A 142 1.34 -7.54 -28.37
N ILE A 143 1.02 -8.68 -27.74
CA ILE A 143 0.15 -9.71 -28.33
C ILE A 143 -1.27 -9.14 -28.58
N PHE A 144 -1.65 -8.10 -27.83
CA PHE A 144 -2.95 -7.47 -27.93
C PHE A 144 -2.85 -6.13 -28.69
N PRO A 145 -3.76 -5.88 -29.65
CA PRO A 145 -3.93 -4.54 -30.20
C PRO A 145 -4.20 -3.50 -29.10
N PRO A 146 -3.56 -2.31 -29.15
CA PRO A 146 -3.67 -1.29 -28.11
C PRO A 146 -5.01 -0.56 -28.19
N THR A 147 -6.04 -1.24 -27.74
CA THR A 147 -7.45 -0.81 -27.76
C THR A 147 -8.05 -0.99 -26.37
N GLY A 148 -9.06 -0.19 -26.03
CA GLY A 148 -9.70 -0.27 -24.71
C GLY A 148 -10.26 -1.66 -24.39
N ASP A 149 -10.94 -2.28 -25.35
CA ASP A 149 -11.51 -3.64 -25.21
C ASP A 149 -10.47 -4.72 -24.89
N ASN A 150 -9.21 -4.46 -25.22
CA ASN A 150 -8.11 -5.39 -25.03
C ASN A 150 -7.29 -5.11 -23.77
N TYR A 151 -7.46 -3.95 -23.13
CA TYR A 151 -6.74 -3.60 -21.91
C TYR A 151 -6.94 -4.63 -20.78
N PRO A 152 -8.18 -5.06 -20.46
CA PRO A 152 -8.39 -6.06 -19.41
C PRO A 152 -7.64 -7.36 -19.70
N LYS A 153 -7.61 -7.79 -20.96
CA LYS A 153 -6.91 -9.01 -21.40
C LYS A 153 -5.39 -8.88 -21.26
N ALA A 154 -4.84 -7.74 -21.67
CA ALA A 154 -3.41 -7.47 -21.59
C ALA A 154 -2.92 -7.39 -20.13
N ILE A 155 -3.66 -6.68 -19.27
CA ILE A 155 -3.26 -6.54 -17.86
C ILE A 155 -3.39 -7.85 -17.09
N ASP A 156 -4.41 -8.66 -17.38
CA ASP A 156 -4.58 -9.98 -16.76
C ASP A 156 -3.52 -10.98 -17.22
N CYS A 157 -3.13 -10.94 -18.49
CA CYS A 157 -2.02 -11.74 -19.00
C CYS A 157 -0.70 -11.36 -18.30
N LEU A 158 -0.47 -10.06 -18.11
CA LEU A 158 0.71 -9.56 -17.40
C LEU A 158 0.72 -10.01 -15.92
N LYS A 159 -0.41 -9.86 -15.21
CA LYS A 159 -0.58 -10.34 -13.82
C LYS A 159 -0.36 -11.84 -13.71
N THR A 160 -0.90 -12.62 -14.64
CA THR A 160 -0.79 -14.08 -14.63
C THR A 160 0.65 -14.54 -14.80
N ARG A 161 1.42 -13.84 -15.63
CA ARG A 161 2.81 -14.22 -15.93
C ARG A 161 3.80 -13.77 -14.87
N PHE A 162 3.64 -12.57 -14.30
CA PHE A 162 4.63 -11.97 -13.41
C PHE A 162 4.14 -11.79 -11.96
N GLY A 163 2.83 -11.76 -11.74
CA GLY A 163 2.21 -11.52 -10.43
C GLY A 163 1.92 -12.76 -9.60
N ARG A 164 2.47 -13.92 -9.98
CA ARG A 164 2.23 -15.14 -9.21
C ARG A 164 2.98 -15.13 -7.88
N HIS A 165 2.23 -15.29 -6.79
CA HIS A 165 2.77 -15.25 -5.43
C HIS A 165 3.79 -16.38 -5.16
N ASP A 166 3.59 -17.54 -5.76
CA ASP A 166 4.51 -18.69 -5.63
C ASP A 166 5.90 -18.40 -6.20
N LEU A 167 5.98 -17.77 -7.38
CA LEU A 167 7.24 -17.36 -8.00
C LEU A 167 7.95 -16.28 -7.17
N GLN A 168 7.19 -15.35 -6.60
CA GLN A 168 7.76 -14.30 -5.75
C GLN A 168 8.38 -14.92 -4.49
N VAL A 169 7.67 -15.81 -3.81
CA VAL A 169 8.19 -16.53 -2.63
C VAL A 169 9.46 -17.32 -2.97
N GLU A 170 9.48 -18.07 -4.07
CA GLU A 170 10.67 -18.83 -4.49
C GLU A 170 11.90 -17.92 -4.68
N VAL A 171 11.71 -16.76 -5.31
CA VAL A 171 12.79 -15.81 -5.54
C VAL A 171 13.33 -15.24 -4.23
N TYR A 172 12.46 -14.89 -3.28
CA TYR A 172 12.88 -14.40 -1.96
C TYR A 172 13.58 -15.50 -1.15
N VAL A 173 13.06 -16.72 -1.15
CA VAL A 173 13.68 -17.88 -0.46
C VAL A 173 15.08 -18.14 -1.02
N ARG A 174 15.24 -18.16 -2.36
CA ARG A 174 16.57 -18.34 -2.98
C ARG A 174 17.53 -17.21 -2.62
N LYS A 175 17.05 -15.97 -2.53
CA LYS A 175 17.87 -14.81 -2.14
C LYS A 175 18.31 -14.90 -0.68
N LEU A 176 17.41 -15.31 0.22
CA LEU A 176 17.72 -15.55 1.64
C LEU A 176 18.75 -16.67 1.80
N LEU A 177 18.53 -17.83 1.15
CA LEU A 177 19.49 -18.94 1.18
C LEU A 177 20.87 -18.51 0.69
N LYS A 178 20.94 -17.74 -0.39
CA LYS A 178 22.21 -17.20 -0.91
C LYS A 178 22.91 -16.27 0.08
N LEU A 179 22.17 -15.48 0.86
CA LEU A 179 22.74 -14.64 1.91
C LEU A 179 23.28 -15.48 3.07
N PHE A 180 22.53 -16.49 3.54
CA PHE A 180 22.98 -17.40 4.58
C PHE A 180 24.26 -18.15 4.18
N LEU A 181 24.32 -18.67 2.95
CA LEU A 181 25.50 -19.37 2.44
C LEU A 181 26.71 -18.45 2.27
N LYS A 182 26.50 -17.17 1.95
CA LYS A 182 27.59 -16.18 1.85
C LYS A 182 28.14 -15.75 3.20
N ASN A 183 27.31 -15.76 4.25
CA ASN A 183 27.71 -15.40 5.61
C ASN A 183 28.28 -16.59 6.41
N ALA A 184 28.25 -17.80 5.84
CA ALA A 184 28.78 -19.02 6.45
C ALA A 184 30.22 -19.36 6.00
N ASN A 185 30.82 -18.54 5.13
CA ASN A 185 32.23 -18.56 4.72
C ASN A 185 32.91 -17.25 5.14
#